data_AF-A0A949NXQ2-F1
#
_entry.id   AF-A0A949NXQ2-F1
#
_cell.length_a   1.000
_cell.length_b   1.000
_cell.length_c   1.000
_cell.angle_alpha   90.00
_cell.angle_beta   90.00
_cell.angle_gamma   90.00
#
_symmetry.space_group_name_H-M   'P 1'
#
loop_
_entity.id
_entity.type
_entity.pdbx_description
1 polymer ?
#
loop_
_entity_poly.entity_id
_entity_poly.type
_entity_poly.pdbx_seq_one_letter_code
_entity_poly.pdbx_strand_id
1 'polypeptide(L)'
;MQLNFILLLIVSIFIAIFAIQNGETVSIDLFFMKREMSQALVILASVGLGALVTGVLSTFGKVKKIRENKALSKKLKAYETDMNTTTTKLASTTAENEELQKINSDLKRELDTTENQLRELKSQVKIVPVEHKLEAEEFEEAQKDVEEVPESDY
;
A
#
# COMPACT_ATOMS: atom_id res chain seq x y z
N MET A 1 -44.87 -7.04 -0.74
CA MET A 1 -45.89 -5.96 -0.78
C MET A 1 -47.26 -6.44 -0.32
N GLN A 2 -47.85 -7.46 -0.95
CA GLN A 2 -49.20 -7.95 -0.59
C GLN A 2 -49.29 -8.61 0.80
N LEU A 3 -48.24 -9.34 1.23
CA LEU A 3 -48.22 -9.98 2.55
C LEU A 3 -48.32 -8.96 3.69
N ASN A 4 -47.61 -7.82 3.59
CA ASN A 4 -47.69 -6.76 4.59
C ASN A 4 -49.09 -6.15 4.67
N PHE A 5 -49.76 -6.01 3.52
CA PHE A 5 -51.14 -5.51 3.46
C PHE A 5 -52.11 -6.49 4.13
N ILE A 6 -51.99 -7.79 3.86
CA ILE A 6 -52.80 -8.83 4.48
C ILE A 6 -52.56 -8.87 6.00
N LEU A 7 -51.30 -8.77 6.44
CA LEU A 7 -50.98 -8.71 7.88
C LEU A 7 -51.57 -7.47 8.55
N LEU A 8 -51.51 -6.29 7.90
CA LEU A 8 -52.15 -5.08 8.41
C LEU A 8 -53.66 -5.23 8.54
N LEU A 9 -54.30 -5.89 7.57
CA LEU A 9 -55.75 -6.15 7.62
C LEU A 9 -56.10 -7.06 8.82
N ILE A 10 -55.34 -8.13 9.03
CA ILE A 10 -55.52 -9.03 10.18
C ILE A 10 -55.35 -8.26 11.50
N VAL A 11 -54.29 -7.46 11.62
CA VAL A 11 -54.05 -6.63 12.82
C VAL A 11 -55.17 -5.61 13.04
N SER A 12 -55.69 -5.00 11.97
CA SER A 12 -56.80 -4.06 12.04
C SER A 12 -58.07 -4.70 12.61
N ILE A 13 -58.37 -5.94 12.21
CA ILE A 13 -59.49 -6.71 12.77
C ILE A 13 -59.29 -6.94 14.28
N PHE A 14 -58.08 -7.31 14.70
CA PHE A 14 -57.77 -7.44 16.13
C PHE A 14 -57.95 -6.14 16.91
N ILE A 15 -57.55 -5.00 16.35
CA ILE A 15 -57.75 -3.68 16.96
C ILE A 15 -59.25 -3.36 17.09
N ALA A 16 -60.05 -3.67 16.07
CA ALA A 16 -61.49 -3.45 16.11
C ALA A 16 -62.17 -4.32 17.19
N ILE A 17 -61.82 -5.61 17.26
CA ILE A 17 -62.30 -6.52 18.31
C ILE A 17 -61.91 -6.01 19.69
N PHE A 18 -60.65 -5.58 19.85
CA PHE A 18 -60.14 -5.02 21.10
C PHE A 18 -60.93 -3.78 21.53
N ALA A 19 -61.24 -2.88 20.59
CA ALA A 19 -62.02 -1.68 20.85
C ALA A 19 -63.47 -1.99 21.27
N ILE A 20 -64.10 -2.98 20.64
CA ILE A 20 -65.46 -3.41 20.99
C ILE A 20 -65.48 -4.04 22.40
N GLN A 21 -64.54 -4.95 22.69
CA GLN A 21 -64.50 -5.66 23.98
C GLN A 21 -64.10 -4.76 25.14
N ASN A 22 -63.28 -3.74 24.90
CA ASN A 22 -62.81 -2.80 25.92
C ASN A 22 -63.45 -1.42 25.76
N GLY A 23 -64.66 -1.37 25.20
CA GLY A 23 -65.39 -0.13 24.95
C GLY A 23 -65.86 0.56 26.24
N GLU A 24 -65.99 -0.20 27.34
CA GLU A 24 -66.45 0.28 28.64
C GLU A 24 -65.65 1.49 29.15
N THR A 25 -66.34 2.40 29.81
CA THR A 25 -65.75 3.62 30.36
C THR A 25 -65.13 3.35 31.72
N VAL A 26 -63.90 3.84 31.90
CA VAL A 26 -63.16 3.75 33.15
C VAL A 26 -62.85 5.17 33.64
N SER A 27 -62.95 5.36 34.95
CA SER A 27 -62.52 6.58 35.61
C SER A 27 -60.99 6.60 35.71
N ILE A 28 -60.37 7.64 35.16
CA ILE A 28 -58.92 7.81 35.23
C ILE A 28 -58.58 9.09 35.95
N ASP A 29 -57.68 8.97 36.91
CA ASP A 29 -57.02 10.07 37.57
C ASP A 29 -55.64 10.26 36.95
N LEU A 30 -55.56 11.14 35.95
CA LEU A 30 -54.27 11.64 35.46
C LEU A 30 -53.77 12.70 36.44
N PHE A 31 -52.45 12.92 36.50
CA PHE A 31 -51.77 13.81 37.45
C PHE A 31 -52.51 15.14 37.78
N PHE A 32 -53.24 15.73 36.83
CA PHE A 32 -54.03 16.95 37.02
C PHE A 32 -55.45 16.89 36.46
N MET A 33 -55.95 15.72 36.04
CA MET A 33 -57.24 15.61 35.36
C MET A 33 -57.94 14.29 35.66
N LYS A 34 -59.17 14.38 36.16
CA LYS A 34 -60.09 13.25 36.31
C LYS A 34 -61.07 13.23 35.15
N ARG A 35 -61.12 12.12 34.41
CA ARG A 35 -62.05 11.97 33.28
C ARG A 35 -62.46 10.51 33.12
N GLU A 36 -63.70 10.30 32.69
CA GLU A 36 -64.17 9.01 32.21
C GLU A 36 -63.90 8.86 30.72
N MET A 37 -63.17 7.80 30.36
CA MET A 37 -62.76 7.51 28.98
C MET A 37 -62.92 6.01 28.73
N SER A 38 -63.12 5.60 27.47
CA SER A 38 -63.13 4.18 27.11
C SER A 38 -61.80 3.50 27.44
N GLN A 39 -61.83 2.32 28.06
CA GLN A 39 -60.65 1.54 28.41
C GLN A 39 -59.75 1.27 27.20
N ALA A 40 -60.34 0.94 26.05
CA ALA A 40 -59.62 0.71 24.81
C ALA A 40 -58.78 1.92 24.41
N LEU A 41 -59.37 3.12 24.49
CA LEU A 41 -58.69 4.37 24.13
C LEU A 41 -57.48 4.65 25.03
N VAL A 42 -57.62 4.34 26.31
CA VAL A 42 -56.59 4.56 27.33
C VAL A 42 -55.41 3.64 27.12
N ILE A 43 -55.68 2.35 26.89
CA ILE A 43 -54.64 1.36 26.60
C ILE A 43 -53.94 1.72 25.29
N LEU A 44 -54.70 2.05 24.25
CA LEU A 44 -54.14 2.43 22.95
C LEU A 44 -53.23 3.66 23.05
N ALA A 45 -53.67 4.70 23.77
CA ALA A 45 -52.88 5.90 23.99
C ALA A 45 -51.60 5.60 24.79
N SER A 46 -51.70 4.78 25.84
CA SER A 46 -50.55 4.43 26.70
C SER A 46 -49.50 3.62 25.94
N VAL A 47 -49.93 2.58 25.21
CA VAL A 47 -49.05 1.76 24.36
C VAL A 47 -48.46 2.61 23.23
N GLY A 48 -49.27 3.46 22.59
CA GLY A 48 -48.84 4.37 21.53
C GLY A 48 -47.76 5.34 22.01
N LEU A 49 -47.95 5.94 23.19
CA LEU A 49 -46.94 6.80 23.82
C LEU A 49 -45.67 6.03 24.17
N GLY A 50 -45.78 4.82 24.72
CA GLY A 50 -44.63 3.96 24.99
C GLY A 50 -43.83 3.60 23.73
N ALA A 51 -44.53 3.23 22.65
CA ALA A 51 -43.93 2.97 21.34
C ALA A 51 -43.26 4.22 20.74
N LEU A 52 -43.86 5.40 20.92
CA LEU A 52 -43.29 6.67 20.48
C LEU A 52 -42.00 6.99 21.23
N VAL A 53 -42.02 6.90 22.57
CA VAL A 53 -40.84 7.15 23.41
C VAL A 53 -39.71 6.18 23.07
N THR A 54 -40.00 4.88 22.97
CA THR A 54 -38.99 3.87 22.59
C THR A 54 -38.47 4.10 21.18
N GLY A 55 -39.34 4.49 20.23
CA GLY A 55 -38.96 4.88 18.88
C GLY A 55 -37.95 6.03 18.88
N VAL A 56 -38.26 7.11 19.61
CA VAL A 56 -37.37 8.27 19.78
C VAL A 56 -36.05 7.87 20.45
N LEU A 57 -36.08 7.16 21.59
CA LEU A 57 -34.87 6.70 22.28
C LEU A 57 -34.00 5.77 21.42
N SER A 58 -34.62 4.94 20.57
CA SER A 58 -33.89 4.07 19.64
C SER A 58 -33.07 4.85 18.61
N THR A 59 -33.49 6.07 18.25
CA THR A 59 -32.76 6.90 17.28
C THR A 59 -31.49 7.50 17.88
N PHE A 60 -31.53 7.91 19.15
CA PHE A 60 -30.36 8.44 19.85
C PHE A 60 -29.20 7.44 19.91
N GLY A 61 -29.49 6.15 20.14
CA GLY A 61 -28.47 5.09 20.12
C GLY A 61 -27.83 4.86 18.75
N LYS A 62 -28.51 5.20 17.65
CA LYS A 62 -28.01 5.01 16.27
C LYS A 62 -26.99 6.07 15.86
N VAL A 63 -27.04 7.27 16.46
CA VAL A 63 -26.14 8.38 16.10
C VAL A 63 -24.67 8.03 16.32
N LYS A 64 -24.33 7.38 17.45
CA LYS A 64 -22.95 6.93 17.72
C LYS A 64 -22.46 5.96 16.65
N LYS A 65 -23.28 4.97 16.31
CA LYS A 65 -22.96 3.96 15.28
C LYS A 65 -22.78 4.58 13.90
N ILE A 66 -23.60 5.58 13.54
CA ILE A 66 -23.45 6.30 12.27
C ILE A 66 -22.11 7.04 12.20
N ARG A 67 -21.69 7.69 13.30
CA ARG A 67 -20.39 8.39 13.37
C ARG A 67 -19.22 7.41 13.25
N GLU A 68 -19.26 6.30 13.96
CA GLU A 68 -18.25 5.24 13.88
C GLU A 68 -18.16 4.66 12.47
N ASN A 69 -19.30 4.35 11.85
CA ASN A 69 -19.35 3.83 10.49
C ASN A 69 -18.77 4.83 9.47
N LYS A 70 -19.08 6.12 9.61
CA LYS A 70 -18.50 7.17 8.76
C LYS A 70 -16.98 7.29 8.96
N ALA A 71 -16.49 7.17 10.19
CA ALA A 71 -15.06 7.18 10.49
C ALA A 71 -14.35 5.95 9.89
N LEU A 72 -14.94 4.77 10.03
CA LEU A 72 -14.43 3.52 9.43
C LEU A 72 -14.41 3.62 7.90
N SER A 73 -15.49 4.10 7.28
CA SER A 73 -15.56 4.32 5.83
C SER A 73 -14.47 5.27 5.33
N LYS A 74 -14.19 6.36 6.08
CA LYS A 74 -13.09 7.28 5.74
C LYS A 74 -11.72 6.58 5.83
N LYS A 75 -11.48 5.77 6.87
CA LYS A 75 -10.25 4.98 7.01
C LYS A 75 -10.08 3.98 5.87
N LEU A 76 -11.17 3.32 5.46
CA LEU A 76 -11.16 2.39 4.33
C LEU A 76 -10.73 3.08 3.04
N LYS A 77 -11.31 4.25 2.73
CA LYS A 77 -10.93 5.03 1.55
C LYS A 77 -9.47 5.50 1.58
N ALA A 78 -8.97 5.91 2.76
CA ALA A 78 -7.57 6.28 2.92
C ALA A 78 -6.66 5.07 2.64
N TYR A 79 -6.98 3.91 3.23
CA TYR A 79 -6.21 2.68 3.01
C TYR A 79 -6.24 2.22 1.56
N GLU A 80 -7.38 2.33 0.88
CA GLU A 80 -7.52 2.01 -0.55
C GLU A 80 -6.65 2.94 -1.42
N THR A 81 -6.60 4.22 -1.09
CA THR A 81 -5.74 5.21 -1.76
C THR A 81 -4.26 4.89 -1.52
N ASP A 82 -3.88 4.63 -0.28
CA ASP A 82 -2.50 4.27 0.09
C ASP A 82 -2.06 2.98 -0.60
N MET A 83 -2.95 1.99 -0.69
CA MET A 83 -2.67 0.74 -1.38
C MET A 83 -2.48 0.96 -2.88
N ASN A 84 -3.31 1.79 -3.51
CA ASN A 84 -3.20 2.09 -4.93
C ASN A 84 -1.90 2.87 -5.25
N THR A 85 -1.55 3.86 -4.42
CA THR A 85 -0.29 4.60 -4.58
C THR A 85 0.93 3.71 -4.38
N THR A 86 0.90 2.82 -3.37
CA THR A 86 1.97 1.85 -3.12
C THR A 86 2.11 0.86 -4.28
N THR A 87 0.99 0.37 -4.82
CA THR A 87 0.98 -0.54 -5.96
C THR A 87 1.56 0.13 -7.21
N THR A 88 1.20 1.40 -7.45
CA THR A 88 1.74 2.18 -8.57
C THR A 88 3.25 2.41 -8.41
N LYS A 89 3.69 2.79 -7.21
CA LYS A 89 5.13 2.94 -6.90
C LYS A 89 5.87 1.62 -7.10
N LEU A 90 5.33 0.52 -6.60
CA LEU A 90 5.92 -0.80 -6.77
C LEU A 90 6.08 -1.15 -8.24
N ALA A 91 5.04 -0.94 -9.07
CA ALA A 91 5.11 -1.15 -10.52
C ALA A 91 6.18 -0.27 -11.21
N SER A 92 6.32 0.99 -10.79
CA SER A 92 7.38 1.86 -11.34
C SER A 92 8.78 1.39 -10.95
N THR A 93 8.99 1.01 -9.68
CA THR A 93 10.28 0.53 -9.18
C THR A 93 10.64 -0.83 -9.77
N THR A 94 9.67 -1.70 -10.04
CA THR A 94 9.93 -2.96 -10.74
C THR A 94 10.35 -2.72 -12.19
N ALA A 95 9.70 -1.79 -12.90
CA ALA A 95 10.07 -1.44 -14.26
C ALA A 95 11.49 -0.83 -14.34
N GLU A 96 11.82 0.08 -13.41
CA GLU A 96 13.16 0.67 -13.31
C GLU A 96 14.22 -0.39 -13.00
N ASN A 97 13.93 -1.36 -12.12
CA ASN A 97 14.84 -2.47 -11.86
C ASN A 97 15.07 -3.35 -13.10
N GLU A 98 14.02 -3.65 -13.87
CA GLU A 98 14.14 -4.42 -15.11
C GLU A 98 15.01 -3.69 -16.14
N GLU A 99 14.86 -2.37 -16.27
CA GLU A 99 15.69 -1.54 -17.13
C GLU A 99 17.16 -1.54 -16.67
N LEU A 100 17.41 -1.32 -15.37
CA LEU A 100 18.76 -1.37 -14.80
C LEU A 100 19.40 -2.75 -14.95
N GLN A 101 18.63 -3.83 -14.90
CA GLN A 101 19.13 -5.18 -15.16
C GLN A 101 19.55 -5.37 -16.62
N LYS A 102 18.75 -4.86 -17.57
CA LYS A 102 19.12 -4.87 -19.00
C LYS A 102 20.40 -4.09 -19.25
N ILE A 103 20.47 -2.86 -18.75
CA ILE A 103 21.65 -1.99 -18.88
C ILE A 103 22.89 -2.71 -18.31
N ASN A 104 22.79 -3.29 -17.11
CA ASN A 104 23.91 -4.05 -16.54
C ASN A 104 24.33 -5.25 -17.41
N SER A 105 23.36 -5.95 -18.03
CA SER A 105 23.66 -7.07 -18.91
C SER A 105 24.34 -6.65 -20.21
N ASP A 106 23.95 -5.51 -20.78
CA ASP A 106 24.52 -4.96 -22.01
C ASP A 106 25.93 -4.40 -21.75
N LEU A 107 26.13 -3.64 -20.67
CA LEU A 107 27.46 -3.17 -20.25
C LEU A 107 28.43 -4.35 -20.03
N LYS A 108 27.96 -5.44 -19.43
CA LYS A 108 28.80 -6.63 -19.22
C LYS A 108 29.27 -7.24 -20.53
N ARG A 109 28.41 -7.29 -21.55
CA ARG A 109 28.77 -7.75 -22.90
C ARG A 109 29.78 -6.83 -23.59
N GLU A 110 29.59 -5.52 -23.45
CA GLU A 110 30.55 -4.53 -24.00
C GLU A 110 31.91 -4.63 -23.31
N LEU A 111 31.93 -4.85 -21.99
CA LEU A 111 33.15 -5.07 -21.23
C LEU A 111 33.88 -6.32 -21.72
N ASP A 112 33.19 -7.46 -21.82
CA ASP A 112 33.76 -8.72 -22.34
C ASP A 112 34.33 -8.53 -23.75
N THR A 113 33.62 -7.78 -24.60
CA THR A 113 34.07 -7.48 -25.98
C THR A 113 35.35 -6.64 -25.96
N THR A 114 35.39 -5.60 -25.14
CA THR A 114 36.53 -4.69 -25.02
C THR A 114 37.75 -5.41 -24.43
N GLU A 115 37.56 -6.27 -23.42
CA GLU A 115 38.61 -7.10 -22.85
C GLU A 115 39.20 -8.07 -23.90
N ASN A 116 38.36 -8.68 -24.72
CA ASN A 116 38.80 -9.55 -25.80
C ASN A 116 39.62 -8.77 -26.85
N GLN A 117 39.16 -7.59 -27.26
CA GLN A 117 39.90 -6.70 -28.16
C GLN A 117 41.25 -6.28 -27.56
N LEU A 118 41.30 -5.94 -26.27
CA LEU A 118 42.54 -5.59 -25.58
C LEU A 118 43.51 -6.77 -25.54
N ARG A 119 43.02 -7.98 -25.30
CA ARG A 119 43.84 -9.21 -25.30
C ARG A 119 44.41 -9.50 -26.69
N GLU A 120 43.61 -9.26 -27.73
CA GLU A 120 44.04 -9.39 -29.12
C GLU A 120 45.09 -8.33 -29.50
N LEU A 121 44.89 -7.06 -29.13
CA LEU A 121 45.91 -6.02 -29.34
C LEU A 121 47.22 -6.36 -28.60
N LYS A 122 47.12 -6.83 -27.34
CA LYS A 122 48.30 -7.23 -26.56
C LYS A 122 49.05 -8.43 -27.16
N SER A 123 48.36 -9.35 -27.83
CA SER A 123 49.04 -10.47 -28.52
C SER A 123 49.69 -10.04 -29.84
N GLN A 124 49.14 -9.02 -30.51
CA GLN A 124 49.75 -8.39 -31.69
C GLN A 124 50.97 -7.55 -31.34
N VAL A 125 51.04 -6.98 -30.13
CA VAL A 125 52.26 -6.40 -29.55
C VAL A 125 53.18 -7.52 -29.07
N LYS A 126 53.73 -8.28 -30.01
CA LYS A 126 54.88 -9.15 -29.75
C LYS A 126 56.07 -8.22 -29.52
N ILE A 127 56.55 -8.16 -28.27
CA ILE A 127 57.81 -7.51 -27.92
C ILE A 127 58.87 -8.11 -28.84
N VAL A 128 59.35 -7.33 -29.81
CA VAL A 128 60.62 -7.59 -30.47
C VAL A 128 61.67 -7.25 -29.42
N PRO A 129 62.45 -8.20 -28.89
CA PRO A 129 63.67 -7.83 -28.21
C PRO A 129 64.51 -7.14 -29.28
N VAL A 130 64.72 -5.83 -29.15
CA VAL A 130 65.75 -5.15 -29.95
C VAL A 130 67.07 -5.66 -29.38
N GLU A 131 67.54 -6.77 -29.95
CA GLU A 131 68.91 -7.23 -29.76
C GLU A 131 69.80 -6.19 -30.42
N HIS A 132 70.22 -5.21 -29.63
CA HIS A 132 71.30 -4.33 -30.02
C HIS A 132 72.56 -5.19 -30.02
N LYS A 133 72.91 -5.77 -31.18
CA LYS A 133 74.28 -6.17 -31.46
C LYS A 133 75.09 -4.88 -31.54
N LEU A 134 75.52 -4.38 -30.40
CA LEU A 134 76.60 -3.41 -30.34
C LEU A 134 77.89 -4.18 -30.60
N GLU A 135 78.57 -3.73 -31.64
CA GLU A 135 79.88 -4.13 -32.11
C GLU A 135 80.85 -4.25 -30.94
N ALA A 136 81.19 -5.49 -30.57
CA ALA A 136 82.24 -5.82 -29.61
C ALA A 136 83.55 -6.14 -30.35
N GLU A 137 83.88 -5.39 -31.41
CA GLU A 137 85.11 -5.61 -32.19
C GLU A 137 86.01 -4.36 -32.30
N GLU A 138 85.67 -3.20 -31.72
CA GLU A 138 86.52 -2.00 -31.78
C GLU A 138 87.14 -1.53 -30.44
N PHE A 139 86.89 -2.24 -29.32
CA PHE A 139 87.43 -1.84 -28.01
C PHE A 139 88.63 -2.64 -27.50
N GLU A 140 89.08 -3.68 -28.20
CA GLU A 140 90.23 -4.49 -27.75
C GLU A 140 91.57 -4.05 -28.35
N GLU A 141 91.57 -3.24 -29.42
CA GLU A 141 92.81 -2.77 -30.06
C GLU A 141 93.37 -1.48 -29.41
N ALA A 142 92.55 -0.75 -28.64
CA ALA A 142 92.97 0.49 -27.96
C ALA A 142 93.57 0.29 -26.55
N GLN A 143 93.66 -0.96 -26.05
CA GLN A 143 94.23 -1.26 -24.73
C GLN A 143 95.64 -1.90 -24.77
N LYS A 144 96.24 -2.07 -25.95
CA LYS A 144 97.62 -2.60 -26.06
C LYS A 144 98.74 -1.55 -26.13
N ASP A 145 98.41 -0.26 -26.30
CA ASP A 145 99.43 0.78 -26.54
C ASP A 145 99.70 1.72 -25.34
N VAL A 146 99.25 1.41 -24.12
CA VAL A 146 99.41 2.31 -22.95
C VAL A 146 100.25 1.72 -21.80
N GLU A 147 100.76 0.49 -21.91
CA GLU A 147 101.56 -0.11 -20.82
C GLU A 147 102.95 -0.54 -21.27
N GLU A 148 103.73 0.43 -21.78
CA GLU A 148 105.19 0.28 -21.90
C GLU A 148 105.91 1.64 -21.77
N VAL A 149 106.09 2.14 -20.54
CA VAL A 149 107.16 3.11 -20.21
C VAL A 149 107.67 2.84 -18.77
N PRO A 150 109.01 2.83 -18.53
CA PRO A 150 109.64 2.08 -17.44
C PRO A 150 109.84 2.85 -16.12
N GLU A 151 110.20 2.06 -15.09
CA GLU A 151 110.66 2.42 -13.74
C GLU A 151 111.60 3.64 -13.66
N SER A 152 111.44 4.45 -12.60
CA SER A 152 112.51 5.32 -12.10
C SER A 152 112.51 5.40 -10.56
N ASP A 153 113.60 4.92 -9.98
CA ASP A 153 114.27 5.21 -8.70
C ASP A 153 113.56 6.10 -7.67
N TYR A 154 113.36 5.55 -6.45
CA TYR A 154 113.91 6.02 -5.16
C TYR A 154 113.77 4.96 -4.07
#